data_AF-A0A954M812-F1
#
_entry.id   AF-A0A954M812-F1
#
_cell.length_a   1.000
_cell.length_b   1.000
_cell.length_c   1.000
_cell.angle_alpha   90.00
_cell.angle_beta   90.00
_cell.angle_gamma   90.00
#
_symmetry.space_group_name_H-M   'P 1'
#
loop_
_entity.id
_entity.type
_entity.pdbx_description
1 polymer ?
#
loop_
_entity_poly.entity_id
_entity_poly.type
_entity_poly.pdbx_seq_one_letter_code
_entity_poly.pdbx_strand_id
1 'polypeptide(L)'
;MLPGGVSSYEMILVGIVAIVLFGKNLPDVARKAGKSFAEFKRGMMGLQREFNSAMNESTSTASTYQSSRPAPSRRPEPLEDRVQEVRAPRFEPPTAPPSAKS
;
A
#
# COMPACT_ATOMS: atom_id res chain seq x y z
N MET A 1 -9.22 38.82 9.02
CA MET A 1 -10.41 38.52 8.21
C MET A 1 -9.91 37.97 6.88
N LEU A 2 -9.91 36.64 6.69
CA LEU A 2 -9.52 36.03 5.42
C LEU A 2 -10.79 35.57 4.69
N PRO A 3 -11.09 36.09 3.49
CA PRO A 3 -12.21 35.66 2.67
C PRO A 3 -11.83 34.34 1.99
N GLY A 4 -12.45 33.23 2.40
CA GLY A 4 -12.25 31.94 1.72
C GLY A 4 -12.37 30.71 2.61
N GLY A 5 -12.33 30.86 3.93
CA GLY A 5 -12.67 29.79 4.85
C GLY A 5 -14.13 29.90 5.25
N VAL A 6 -14.94 28.89 4.94
CA VAL A 6 -16.23 28.69 5.63
C VAL A 6 -15.93 28.64 7.12
N SER A 7 -16.38 29.66 7.83
CA SER A 7 -16.17 29.75 9.26
C SER A 7 -16.96 28.64 9.96
N SER A 8 -16.46 28.14 11.08
CA SER A 8 -17.19 27.13 11.88
C SER A 8 -18.60 27.60 12.24
N TYR A 9 -18.79 28.92 12.39
CA TYR A 9 -20.09 29.54 12.63
C TYR A 9 -21.05 29.42 11.44
N GLU A 10 -20.59 29.63 10.21
CA GLU A 10 -21.43 29.46 9.02
C GLU A 10 -21.88 28.00 8.86
N MET A 11 -20.99 27.03 9.11
CA MET A 11 -21.36 25.61 9.08
C MET A 11 -22.43 25.26 10.11
N ILE A 12 -22.33 25.81 11.32
CA ILE A 12 -23.37 25.65 12.36
C ILE A 12 -24.68 26.27 11.91
N LEU A 13 -24.66 27.50 11.36
CA LEU A 13 -25.86 28.19 10.90
C LEU A 13 -26.57 27.41 9.78
N VAL A 14 -25.82 26.94 8.78
CA VAL A 14 -26.35 26.09 7.71
C VAL A 14 -26.89 24.78 8.27
N GLY A 15 -26.21 24.18 9.26
CA GLY A 15 -26.70 23.00 9.97
C GLY A 15 -28.05 23.24 10.65
N ILE A 16 -28.22 24.38 11.34
CA ILE A 16 -29.50 24.76 11.97
C ILE A 16 -30.59 24.93 10.91
N VAL A 17 -30.32 25.65 9.82
CA VAL A 17 -31.28 25.83 8.72
C VAL A 17 -31.67 24.46 8.12
N ALA A 18 -30.71 23.57 7.91
CA ALA A 18 -30.98 22.22 7.41
C ALA A 18 -31.86 21.43 8.40
N ILE A 19 -31.62 21.52 9.70
CA ILE A 19 -32.48 20.89 10.72
C ILE A 19 -33.89 21.49 10.69
N VAL A 20 -34.06 22.79 10.48
CA VAL A 20 -35.40 23.41 10.41
C VAL A 20 -36.16 22.95 9.17
N LEU A 21 -35.49 22.87 8.01
CA LEU A 21 -36.13 22.46 6.75
C LEU A 21 -36.44 20.95 6.70
N PHE A 22 -35.50 20.12 7.15
CA PHE A 22 -35.61 18.66 7.02
C PHE A 22 -36.06 17.96 8.31
N GLY A 23 -35.87 18.57 9.47
CA GLY A 23 -36.23 18.02 10.78
C GLY A 23 -35.57 16.66 11.05
N LYS A 24 -36.39 15.71 11.50
CA LYS A 24 -35.97 14.32 11.75
C LYS A 24 -35.52 13.56 10.49
N ASN A 25 -35.81 14.08 9.30
CA ASN A 25 -35.45 13.43 8.03
C ASN A 25 -34.02 13.78 7.59
N LEU A 26 -33.37 14.78 8.20
CA LEU A 26 -31.99 15.17 7.90
C LEU A 26 -30.99 13.98 7.91
N PRO A 27 -30.95 13.10 8.93
CA PRO A 27 -30.05 11.94 8.92
C PRO A 27 -30.35 10.97 7.77
N ASP A 28 -31.61 10.85 7.36
CA ASP A 28 -32.01 9.97 6.28
C ASP A 28 -31.59 10.54 4.91
N VAL A 29 -31.74 11.85 4.72
CA VAL A 29 -31.21 12.59 3.55
C VAL A 29 -29.69 12.53 3.49
N ALA A 30 -29.00 12.77 4.61
CA ALA A 30 -27.55 12.69 4.70
C ALA A 30 -27.03 11.27 4.39
N ARG A 31 -27.73 10.22 4.84
CA ARG A 31 -27.41 8.84 4.48
C ARG A 31 -27.60 8.58 2.99
N LYS A 32 -28.69 9.06 2.37
CA LYS A 32 -28.95 8.90 0.93
C LYS A 32 -27.91 9.64 0.08
N ALA A 33 -27.63 10.90 0.41
CA ALA A 33 -26.61 11.71 -0.24
C ALA A 33 -25.20 11.11 -0.03
N GLY A 34 -24.89 10.67 1.19
CA GLY A 34 -23.61 10.05 1.53
C GLY A 34 -23.37 8.73 0.80
N LYS A 35 -24.41 7.90 0.61
CA LYS A 35 -24.32 6.69 -0.24
C LYS A 35 -23.97 7.04 -1.69
N SER A 36 -24.67 8.01 -2.29
CA SER A 36 -24.37 8.48 -3.65
C SER A 36 -22.94 9.01 -3.78
N PHE A 37 -22.49 9.81 -2.81
CA PHE A 37 -21.10 10.31 -2.79
C PHE A 37 -20.06 9.20 -2.59
N ALA A 38 -20.37 8.19 -1.77
CA ALA A 38 -19.49 7.04 -1.55
C ALA A 38 -19.36 6.15 -2.80
N GLU A 39 -20.46 5.92 -3.52
CA GLU A 39 -20.46 5.21 -4.80
C GLU A 39 -19.69 6.00 -5.87
N PHE A 40 -19.90 7.31 -5.95
CA PHE A 40 -19.13 8.19 -6.84
C PHE A 40 -17.62 8.13 -6.54
N LYS A 41 -17.23 8.20 -5.26
CA LYS A 41 -15.82 8.08 -4.85
C LYS A 41 -15.23 6.72 -5.24
N ARG A 42 -15.97 5.62 -5.06
CA ARG A 42 -15.53 4.27 -5.43
C ARG A 42 -15.38 4.14 -6.95
N GLY A 43 -16.32 4.66 -7.72
CA GLY A 43 -16.24 4.71 -9.18
C GLY A 43 -15.01 5.47 -9.66
N MET A 44 -14.79 6.68 -9.13
CA MET A 44 -13.63 7.50 -9.49
C MET A 44 -12.30 6.85 -9.10
N MET A 45 -12.22 6.18 -7.94
CA MET A 45 -11.04 5.39 -7.54
C MET A 45 -10.79 4.18 -8.45
N GLY A 46 -11.84 3.52 -8.95
CA GLY A 46 -11.75 2.46 -9.93
C GLY A 46 -11.13 2.95 -11.24
N LEU A 47 -11.65 4.06 -11.77
CA LEU A 47 -11.15 4.69 -13.00
C LEU A 47 -9.69 5.13 -12.86
N GLN A 48 -9.33 5.74 -11.74
CA GLN A 48 -7.94 6.13 -11.48
C GLN A 48 -7.00 4.93 -11.47
N ARG A 49 -7.44 3.78 -10.94
CA ARG A 49 -6.63 2.55 -10.92
C ARG A 49 -6.45 1.98 -12.32
N GLU A 50 -7.53 1.87 -13.10
CA GLU A 50 -7.48 1.38 -14.48
C GLU A 50 -6.61 2.28 -15.37
N PHE A 51 -6.73 3.59 -15.25
CA PHE A 51 -5.93 4.54 -16.01
C PHE A 51 -4.42 4.39 -15.73
N ASN A 52 -4.05 4.28 -14.44
CA ASN A 52 -2.64 4.05 -14.06
C ASN A 52 -2.12 2.68 -14.53
N SER A 53 -2.96 1.63 -14.47
CA SER A 53 -2.60 0.31 -14.97
C SER A 53 -2.41 0.30 -16.49
N ALA A 54 -3.29 0.93 -17.25
CA ALA A 54 -3.19 1.04 -18.71
C ALA A 54 -1.94 1.84 -19.15
N MET A 55 -1.62 2.91 -18.43
CA MET A 55 -0.41 3.71 -18.66
C MET A 55 0.88 2.90 -18.42
N ASN A 56 0.91 2.10 -17.35
CA ASN A 56 2.04 1.22 -17.03
C ASN A 56 2.15 0.02 -17.97
N GLU A 57 1.03 -0.53 -18.43
CA GLU A 57 1.00 -1.65 -19.38
C GLU A 57 1.49 -1.22 -20.77
N SER A 58 1.07 -0.03 -21.23
CA SER A 58 1.56 0.58 -22.47
C SER A 58 3.08 0.82 -22.47
N THR A 59 3.65 1.16 -21.30
CA THR A 59 5.11 1.33 -21.13
C THR A 59 5.83 -0.02 -21.02
N SER A 60 5.18 -1.02 -20.42
CA SER A 60 5.75 -2.36 -20.24
C SER A 60 5.83 -3.13 -21.56
N THR A 61 4.83 -3.01 -22.44
CA THR A 61 4.82 -3.64 -23.77
C THR A 61 5.90 -3.04 -24.69
N ALA A 62 6.24 -1.75 -24.54
CA ALA A 62 7.41 -1.15 -25.21
C ALA A 62 8.75 -1.63 -24.61
N SER A 63 8.78 -2.01 -23.33
CA SER A 63 9.98 -2.47 -22.62
C SER A 63 10.26 -3.98 -22.79
N THR A 64 9.26 -4.79 -23.16
CA THR A 64 9.45 -6.22 -23.44
C THR A 64 10.27 -6.48 -24.71
N TYR A 65 10.18 -5.62 -25.73
CA TYR A 65 10.98 -5.76 -26.96
C TYR A 65 12.45 -5.34 -26.82
N GLN A 66 12.86 -4.73 -25.68
CA GLN A 66 14.26 -4.39 -25.41
C GLN A 66 15.00 -5.43 -24.55
N SER A 67 14.33 -6.51 -24.13
CA SER A 67 14.93 -7.56 -23.28
C SER A 67 15.60 -8.70 -24.07
N SER A 68 15.69 -8.60 -25.40
CA SER A 68 16.46 -9.55 -26.24
C SER A 68 17.90 -9.13 -26.47
N ARG A 69 18.54 -8.45 -25.50
CA ARG A 69 20.00 -8.22 -25.54
C ARG A 69 20.66 -9.07 -24.46
N PRO A 70 21.49 -10.07 -24.82
CA PRO A 70 22.23 -10.81 -23.82
C PRO A 70 23.26 -9.85 -23.20
N ALA A 71 23.03 -9.46 -21.95
CA ALA A 71 23.98 -8.69 -21.16
C ALA A 71 24.91 -9.67 -20.40
N PRO A 72 26.23 -9.43 -20.40
CA PRO A 72 27.20 -10.32 -19.79
C PRO A 72 27.17 -10.22 -18.25
N SER A 73 27.28 -11.38 -17.60
CA SER A 73 27.60 -11.66 -16.19
C SER A 73 27.55 -10.51 -15.18
N ARG A 74 26.58 -10.57 -14.26
CA ARG A 74 26.78 -10.11 -12.87
C ARG A 74 26.21 -11.14 -11.87
N ARG A 75 27.13 -11.60 -11.03
CA ARG A 75 27.02 -12.57 -9.94
C ARG A 75 26.02 -12.10 -8.85
N PRO A 76 25.19 -12.98 -8.27
CA PRO A 76 24.33 -12.64 -7.13
C PRO A 76 25.15 -12.45 -5.84
N GLU A 77 24.94 -11.32 -5.16
CA GLU A 77 25.28 -11.09 -3.75
C GLU A 77 24.17 -11.70 -2.86
N PRO A 78 24.48 -12.57 -1.88
CA PRO A 78 23.47 -13.12 -0.98
C PRO A 78 23.26 -12.20 0.23
N LEU A 79 22.04 -11.64 0.38
CA LEU A 79 21.59 -10.96 1.58
C LEU A 79 21.13 -11.98 2.64
N GLU A 80 21.81 -11.95 3.78
CA GLU A 80 21.21 -11.96 5.13
C GLU A 80 20.24 -13.10 5.49
N ASP A 81 20.82 -14.22 5.92
CA ASP A 81 20.79 -14.64 7.33
C ASP A 81 19.57 -14.26 8.20
N ARG A 82 18.38 -14.74 7.83
CA ARG A 82 17.26 -14.99 8.78
C ARG A 82 16.83 -16.44 8.78
N VAL A 83 17.78 -17.37 8.77
CA VAL A 83 17.48 -18.74 9.19
C VAL A 83 17.49 -18.75 10.72
N GLN A 84 16.29 -18.80 11.29
CA GLN A 84 16.05 -19.11 12.70
C GLN A 84 17.09 -20.08 13.25
N GLU A 85 17.71 -19.69 14.36
CA GLU A 85 18.24 -20.52 15.44
C GLU A 85 17.91 -22.02 15.31
N VAL A 86 18.73 -22.79 14.58
CA VAL A 86 18.79 -24.24 14.75
C VAL A 86 19.96 -24.51 15.67
N ARG A 87 19.67 -24.59 16.98
CA ARG A 87 20.65 -24.94 18.01
C ARG A 87 21.25 -26.31 17.69
N ALA A 88 22.47 -26.33 17.18
CA ALA A 88 23.25 -27.55 17.03
C ALA A 88 23.56 -28.13 18.43
N PRO A 89 23.28 -29.42 18.70
CA PRO A 89 23.60 -30.04 19.99
C PRO A 89 25.11 -30.04 20.21
N ARG A 90 25.56 -29.66 21.41
CA ARG A 90 26.99 -29.66 21.76
C ARG A 90 27.58 -31.06 21.59
N PHE A 91 28.62 -31.15 20.78
CA PHE A 91 29.49 -32.32 20.68
C PHE A 91 30.83 -31.97 21.34
N GLU A 92 31.15 -32.64 22.45
CA GLU A 92 32.44 -32.45 23.12
C GLU A 92 33.52 -33.29 22.42
N PRO A 93 34.68 -32.70 22.09
CA PRO A 93 35.72 -33.39 21.34
C PRO A 93 36.52 -34.35 22.25
N PRO A 94 36.75 -35.62 21.85
CA PRO A 94 37.69 -36.48 22.54
C PRO A 94 39.16 -36.03 22.33
N THR A 95 39.87 -35.95 23.45
CA THR A 95 41.29 -35.66 23.68
C THR A 95 42.25 -36.39 22.72
N ALA A 96 42.91 -35.62 21.84
CA ALA A 96 44.28 -35.70 21.29
C ALA A 96 44.89 -37.06 20.77
N PRO A 97 45.81 -37.01 19.79
CA PRO A 97 45.91 -37.91 18.63
C PRO A 97 46.75 -39.20 18.80
N PRO A 98 46.58 -40.22 17.91
CA PRO A 98 47.42 -41.41 17.90
C PRO A 98 48.85 -41.09 17.44
N SER A 99 49.81 -41.34 18.34
CA SER A 99 51.25 -41.29 18.09
C SER A 99 51.67 -42.35 17.07
N ALA A 100 52.27 -41.93 15.95
CA ALA A 100 52.88 -42.81 14.97
C ALA A 100 54.30 -43.18 15.42
N LYS A 101 54.56 -44.49 15.53
CA LYS A 101 55.89 -45.07 15.75
C LYS A 101 56.83 -44.78 14.58
N SER A 102 58.06 -44.36 14.89
CA SER A 102 59.30 -44.91 14.34
C SER A 102 60.42 -44.76 15.35
#